data_AF-A0A2S0RFG1-F1
#
_entry.id   AF-A0A2S0RFG1-F1
#
_cell.length_a   1.000
_cell.length_b   1.000
_cell.length_c   1.000
_cell.angle_alpha   90.00
_cell.angle_beta   90.00
_cell.angle_gamma   90.00
#
_symmetry.space_group_name_H-M   'P 1'
#
loop_
_entity.id
_entity.type
_entity.pdbx_description
1 polymer ?
#
loop_
_entity_poly.entity_id
_entity_poly.type
_entity_poly.pdbx_seq_one_letter_code
_entity_poly.pdbx_strand_id
1 'polypeptide(L)'
;MGKNVLLGKTKDMKKALPFLAILIVFACTESKYAKQEQAVREQMKKLDGAAAYADKAQIAITETNPQQVYGILYRKADRMISNITPCVSADCQYELHRYTEKKKTYQALMAAGTKKVFYQAHVFVLEGKDTLVSSYMFFDDADNFIDFTPKLNP
;
A
#
# COMPACT_ATOMS: atom_id res chain seq x y z
N MET A 1 61.62 17.78 -50.66
CA MET A 1 60.33 18.43 -50.32
C MET A 1 59.78 17.79 -49.05
N GLY A 2 59.38 18.60 -48.07
CA GLY A 2 58.65 18.25 -46.82
C GLY A 2 59.28 17.15 -45.95
N LYS A 3 60.17 17.40 -44.99
CA LYS A 3 60.00 18.11 -43.71
C LYS A 3 58.74 17.72 -42.91
N ASN A 4 59.04 17.29 -41.69
CA ASN A 4 58.34 17.55 -40.44
C ASN A 4 57.29 16.52 -39.98
N VAL A 5 57.20 16.17 -38.69
CA VAL A 5 58.06 16.30 -37.51
C VAL A 5 57.28 15.65 -36.36
N LEU A 6 58.01 15.11 -35.37
CA LEU A 6 57.56 14.96 -33.97
C LEU A 6 56.39 13.98 -33.74
N LEU A 7 56.18 13.35 -32.59
CA LEU A 7 56.70 13.36 -31.23
C LEU A 7 56.21 11.99 -30.71
N GLY A 8 56.97 11.22 -29.97
CA GLY A 8 57.30 11.57 -28.60
C GLY A 8 56.92 10.38 -27.71
N LYS A 9 57.85 10.01 -26.84
CA LYS A 9 57.73 9.00 -25.79
C LYS A 9 56.51 9.24 -24.89
N THR A 10 55.90 8.15 -24.43
CA THR A 10 55.49 8.01 -23.02
C THR A 10 55.82 6.59 -22.55
N LYS A 11 56.76 6.52 -21.59
CA LYS A 11 56.69 5.54 -20.50
C LYS A 11 55.34 5.79 -19.83
N ASP A 12 54.55 4.76 -19.50
CA ASP A 12 53.64 4.79 -18.36
C ASP A 12 53.03 3.40 -18.08
N MET A 13 53.55 2.80 -17.01
CA MET A 13 52.79 2.18 -15.91
C MET A 13 51.38 1.66 -16.27
N LYS A 14 51.31 0.45 -16.84
CA LYS A 14 50.03 -0.28 -16.95
C LYS A 14 49.69 -0.95 -15.62
N LYS A 15 49.06 -0.14 -14.77
CA LYS A 15 47.85 -0.45 -14.00
C LYS A 15 47.93 -1.65 -13.06
N ALA A 16 48.31 -1.35 -11.82
CA ALA A 16 47.71 -1.99 -10.66
C ALA A 16 46.18 -1.93 -10.83
N LEU A 17 45.55 -3.09 -11.03
CA LEU A 17 44.11 -3.22 -11.03
C LEU A 17 43.66 -2.93 -9.59
N PRO A 18 42.91 -1.85 -9.31
CA PRO A 18 42.33 -1.72 -8.00
C PRO A 18 41.36 -2.89 -7.88
N PHE A 19 41.58 -3.72 -6.85
CA PHE A 19 40.52 -4.49 -6.21
C PHE A 19 39.43 -3.48 -5.90
N LEU A 20 38.51 -3.31 -6.84
CA LEU A 20 37.25 -2.63 -6.63
C LEU A 20 36.55 -3.54 -5.62
N ALA A 21 36.75 -3.24 -4.35
CA ALA A 21 35.88 -3.68 -3.28
C ALA A 21 34.51 -3.13 -3.66
N ILE A 22 33.79 -3.88 -4.49
CA ILE A 22 32.35 -3.80 -4.60
C ILE A 22 31.87 -4.40 -3.28
N LEU A 23 32.06 -3.63 -2.21
CA LEU A 23 31.13 -3.59 -1.10
C LEU A 23 29.81 -3.22 -1.76
N ILE A 24 29.05 -4.25 -2.16
CA ILE A 24 27.62 -4.14 -2.35
C ILE A 24 27.11 -3.79 -0.96
N VAL A 25 27.13 -2.48 -0.65
CA VAL A 25 26.32 -1.91 0.39
C VAL A 25 24.92 -2.29 -0.04
N PHE A 26 24.40 -3.37 0.54
CA PHE A 26 22.97 -3.59 0.66
C PHE A 26 22.44 -2.39 1.44
N ALA A 27 22.31 -1.27 0.76
CA ALA A 27 21.50 -0.17 1.21
C ALA A 27 20.11 -0.78 1.25
N CYS A 28 19.62 -1.07 2.45
CA CYS A 28 18.20 -1.12 2.70
C CYS A 28 17.64 0.14 2.07
N THR A 29 17.03 0.02 0.89
CA THR A 29 16.35 1.15 0.25
C THR A 29 15.26 1.54 1.22
N GLU A 30 15.47 2.66 1.92
CA GLU A 30 14.48 3.20 2.84
C GLU A 30 13.16 3.36 2.07
N SER A 31 12.09 2.78 2.60
CA SER A 31 10.79 2.87 1.94
C SER A 31 10.41 4.35 1.80
N LYS A 32 9.96 4.73 0.60
CA LYS A 32 9.38 6.06 0.33
C LYS A 32 8.24 6.39 1.32
N TYR A 33 7.59 5.37 1.88
CA TYR A 33 6.39 5.48 2.72
C TYR A 33 6.59 4.87 4.12
N ALA A 34 7.77 5.01 4.71
CA ALA A 34 8.10 4.40 6.01
C ALA A 34 7.12 4.76 7.14
N LYS A 35 6.61 6.01 7.19
CA LYS A 35 5.62 6.44 8.19
C LYS A 35 4.27 5.74 8.00
N GLN A 36 3.81 5.65 6.76
CA GLN A 36 2.56 4.98 6.41
C GLN A 36 2.63 3.48 6.67
N GLU A 37 3.78 2.84 6.40
CA GLU A 37 3.99 1.44 6.77
C GLU A 37 3.92 1.24 8.28
N GLN A 38 4.49 2.15 9.08
CA GLN A 38 4.38 2.09 10.53
C GLN A 38 2.92 2.22 10.99
N ALA A 39 2.17 3.17 10.45
CA ALA A 39 0.75 3.33 10.76
C ALA A 39 -0.06 2.06 10.43
N VAL A 40 0.22 1.42 9.29
CA VAL A 40 -0.40 0.14 8.90
C VAL A 40 -0.04 -0.97 9.90
N ARG A 41 1.22 -1.10 10.32
CA ARG A 41 1.64 -2.09 11.33
C ARG A 41 0.96 -1.85 12.67
N GLU A 42 0.87 -0.60 13.13
CA GLU A 42 0.18 -0.24 14.35
C GLU A 42 -1.32 -0.56 14.27
N GLN A 43 -1.93 -0.36 13.10
CA GLN A 43 -3.32 -0.74 12.89
C GLN A 43 -3.50 -2.27 12.85
N MET A 44 -2.60 -3.02 12.23
CA MET A 44 -2.61 -4.49 12.26
C MET A 44 -2.51 -5.05 13.69
N LYS A 45 -1.72 -4.40 14.56
CA LYS A 45 -1.60 -4.79 15.98
C LYS A 45 -2.91 -4.65 16.76
N LYS A 46 -3.85 -3.84 16.27
CA LYS A 46 -5.19 -3.64 16.87
C LYS A 46 -6.26 -4.58 16.30
N LEU A 47 -5.94 -5.33 15.24
CA LEU A 47 -6.87 -6.24 14.58
C LEU A 47 -6.63 -7.67 15.08
N ASP A 48 -7.67 -8.29 15.64
CA ASP A 48 -7.62 -9.68 16.10
C ASP A 48 -7.20 -10.62 14.96
N GLY A 49 -6.27 -11.53 15.25
CA GLY A 49 -5.67 -12.44 14.27
C GLY A 49 -4.56 -11.82 13.42
N ALA A 50 -4.54 -10.51 13.16
CA ALA A 50 -3.47 -9.87 12.37
C ALA A 50 -2.25 -9.44 13.21
N ALA A 51 -2.42 -9.26 14.52
CA ALA A 51 -1.36 -8.81 15.42
C ALA A 51 -0.10 -9.69 15.40
N ALA A 52 -0.26 -11.02 15.29
CA ALA A 52 0.86 -11.98 15.23
C ALA A 52 1.73 -11.85 13.97
N TYR A 53 1.24 -11.16 12.94
CA TYR A 53 1.89 -11.01 11.64
C TYR A 53 2.36 -9.58 11.36
N ALA A 54 2.04 -8.62 12.23
CA ALA A 54 2.32 -7.20 12.00
C ALA A 54 3.80 -6.91 11.73
N ASP A 55 4.73 -7.61 12.40
CA ASP A 55 6.17 -7.42 12.21
C ASP A 55 6.75 -8.31 11.10
N LYS A 56 5.98 -9.30 10.60
CA LYS A 56 6.38 -10.22 9.51
C LYS A 56 5.80 -9.82 8.16
N ALA A 57 4.83 -8.91 8.15
CA ALA A 57 4.15 -8.49 6.95
C ALA A 57 5.08 -7.65 6.07
N GLN A 58 5.09 -7.97 4.77
CA GLN A 58 5.57 -7.08 3.73
C GLN A 58 4.42 -6.12 3.38
N ILE A 59 4.70 -4.82 3.39
CA ILE A 59 3.70 -3.78 3.15
C ILE A 59 4.14 -3.02 1.90
N ALA A 60 3.26 -2.91 0.91
CA ALA A 60 3.47 -2.07 -0.25
C ALA A 60 2.43 -0.95 -0.25
N ILE A 61 2.90 0.30 -0.22
CA ILE A 61 2.05 1.49 -0.22
C ILE A 61 2.00 2.07 -1.63
N THR A 62 0.79 2.36 -2.12
CA THR A 62 0.59 3.12 -3.35
C THR A 62 -0.29 4.34 -3.08
N GLU A 63 0.12 5.49 -3.62
CA GLU A 63 -0.77 6.65 -3.68
C GLU A 63 -1.91 6.35 -4.65
N THR A 64 -3.12 6.73 -4.27
CA THR A 64 -4.32 6.46 -5.05
C THR A 64 -5.26 7.65 -4.95
N ASN A 65 -5.96 7.94 -6.04
CA ASN A 65 -6.85 9.10 -6.07
C ASN A 65 -8.16 8.82 -5.31
N PRO A 66 -8.83 9.86 -4.77
CA PRO A 66 -10.07 9.70 -4.01
C PRO A 66 -11.17 8.95 -4.78
N GLN A 67 -11.30 9.20 -6.08
CA GLN A 67 -12.35 8.60 -6.90
C GLN A 67 -12.19 7.07 -6.99
N GLN A 68 -10.96 6.58 -7.09
CA GLN A 68 -10.65 5.15 -7.06
C GLN A 68 -10.98 4.53 -5.69
N VAL A 69 -10.56 5.17 -4.59
CA VAL A 69 -10.84 4.71 -3.22
C VAL A 69 -12.35 4.58 -3.00
N TYR A 70 -13.07 5.69 -3.18
CA TYR A 70 -14.51 5.72 -2.94
C TYR A 70 -15.29 4.86 -3.93
N GLY A 71 -14.79 4.69 -5.16
CA GLY A 71 -15.37 3.75 -6.13
C GLY A 71 -15.25 2.29 -5.69
N ILE A 72 -14.11 1.89 -5.10
CA ILE A 72 -13.94 0.56 -4.53
C ILE A 72 -14.86 0.38 -3.32
N LEU A 73 -14.91 1.36 -2.41
CA LEU A 73 -15.76 1.33 -1.23
C LEU A 73 -17.26 1.26 -1.58
N TYR A 74 -17.68 2.03 -2.59
CA TYR A 74 -19.03 1.99 -3.14
C TYR A 74 -19.39 0.60 -3.66
N ARG A 75 -18.55 -0.02 -4.49
CA ARG A 75 -18.81 -1.36 -5.04
C ARG A 75 -18.86 -2.44 -3.97
N LYS A 76 -18.04 -2.32 -2.92
CA LYS A 76 -18.09 -3.25 -1.79
C LYS A 76 -19.40 -3.10 -1.00
N ALA A 77 -19.82 -1.87 -0.69
CA ALA A 77 -21.09 -1.62 -0.03
C ALA A 77 -22.27 -2.16 -0.86
N ASP A 78 -22.25 -1.94 -2.17
CA ASP A 78 -23.26 -2.46 -3.10
C ASP A 78 -23.34 -4.00 -3.05
N ARG A 79 -22.18 -4.68 -3.09
CA ARG A 79 -22.13 -6.15 -2.96
C ARG A 79 -22.66 -6.64 -1.60
N MET A 80 -22.35 -5.94 -0.51
CA MET A 80 -22.87 -6.31 0.81
C MET A 80 -24.38 -6.16 0.88
N ILE A 81 -24.93 -5.07 0.33
CA ILE A 81 -26.38 -4.86 0.21
C ILE A 81 -27.02 -6.04 -0.54
N SER A 82 -26.51 -6.40 -1.71
CA SER A 82 -27.06 -7.52 -2.49
C SER A 82 -27.03 -8.86 -1.76
N ASN A 83 -25.98 -9.11 -0.97
CA ASN A 83 -25.83 -10.34 -0.19
C ASN A 83 -26.76 -10.37 1.04
N ILE A 84 -27.09 -9.22 1.63
CA ILE A 84 -27.90 -9.08 2.85
C ILE A 84 -29.40 -8.96 2.53
N THR A 85 -29.76 -8.46 1.34
CA THR A 85 -31.15 -8.21 0.91
C THR A 85 -32.13 -9.39 1.13
N PRO A 86 -31.74 -10.67 0.96
CA PRO A 86 -32.65 -11.79 1.22
C PRO A 86 -33.07 -11.99 2.70
N CYS A 87 -32.49 -11.24 3.63
CA CYS A 87 -32.57 -11.52 5.06
C CYS A 87 -33.46 -10.52 5.83
N VAL A 88 -34.28 -11.05 6.75
CA VAL A 88 -35.45 -10.35 7.33
C VAL A 88 -35.34 -10.04 8.82
N SER A 89 -34.24 -10.41 9.49
CA SER A 89 -34.04 -10.08 10.90
C SER A 89 -33.78 -8.59 11.10
N ALA A 90 -34.09 -8.07 12.29
CA ALA A 90 -33.86 -6.66 12.63
C ALA A 90 -32.38 -6.27 12.48
N ASP A 91 -31.46 -7.14 12.89
CA ASP A 91 -30.01 -6.93 12.74
C ASP A 91 -29.61 -6.81 11.27
N CYS A 92 -30.22 -7.62 10.42
CA CYS A 92 -29.99 -7.61 8.99
C CYS A 92 -30.49 -6.33 8.32
N GLN A 93 -31.67 -5.84 8.75
CA GLN A 93 -32.23 -4.58 8.28
C GLN A 93 -31.39 -3.38 8.75
N TYR A 94 -30.85 -3.43 9.96
CA TYR A 94 -29.89 -2.44 10.45
C TYR A 94 -28.62 -2.40 9.59
N GLU A 95 -28.04 -3.56 9.28
CA GLU A 95 -26.87 -3.66 8.41
C GLU A 95 -27.15 -3.17 7.00
N LEU A 96 -28.30 -3.55 6.42
CA LEU A 96 -28.76 -3.08 5.12
C LEU A 96 -28.85 -1.54 5.08
N HIS A 97 -29.45 -0.93 6.09
CA HIS A 97 -29.53 0.52 6.23
C HIS A 97 -28.13 1.14 6.32
N ARG A 98 -27.26 0.60 7.18
CA ARG A 98 -25.89 1.09 7.36
C ARG A 98 -25.08 1.07 6.06
N TYR A 99 -25.15 -0.02 5.29
CA TYR A 99 -24.46 -0.10 4.00
C TYR A 99 -25.07 0.84 2.95
N THR A 100 -26.39 1.04 2.99
CA THR A 100 -27.07 1.99 2.10
C THR A 100 -26.59 3.41 2.34
N GLU A 101 -26.48 3.85 3.60
CA GLU A 101 -25.95 5.18 3.93
C GLU A 101 -24.48 5.32 3.54
N LYS A 102 -23.64 4.30 3.83
CA LYS A 102 -22.24 4.28 3.36
C LYS A 102 -22.14 4.44 1.83
N LYS A 103 -22.96 3.69 1.07
CA LYS A 103 -23.00 3.77 -0.40
C LYS A 103 -23.32 5.19 -0.89
N LYS A 104 -24.33 5.84 -0.30
CA LYS A 104 -24.68 7.24 -0.62
C LYS A 104 -23.54 8.21 -0.32
N THR A 105 -22.92 8.08 0.85
CA THR A 105 -21.77 8.93 1.24
C THR A 105 -20.61 8.80 0.25
N TYR A 106 -20.23 7.56 -0.12
CA TYR A 106 -19.15 7.35 -1.09
C TYR A 106 -19.49 7.93 -2.47
N GLN A 107 -20.74 7.80 -2.91
CA GLN A 107 -21.20 8.40 -4.16
C GLN A 107 -21.07 9.93 -4.15
N ALA A 108 -21.46 10.59 -3.06
CA ALA A 108 -21.29 12.03 -2.91
C ALA A 108 -19.81 12.44 -2.89
N LEU A 109 -18.96 11.69 -2.20
CA LEU A 109 -17.52 11.96 -2.11
C LEU A 109 -16.79 11.77 -3.44
N MET A 110 -17.22 10.82 -4.28
CA MET A 110 -16.73 10.70 -5.66
C MET A 110 -17.11 11.92 -6.50
N ALA A 111 -18.34 12.41 -6.37
CA ALA A 111 -18.83 13.57 -7.12
C ALA A 111 -18.17 14.89 -6.67
N ALA A 112 -17.79 15.00 -5.39
CA ALA A 112 -17.18 16.20 -4.83
C ALA A 112 -15.76 16.51 -5.32
N GLY A 113 -15.08 15.57 -5.99
CA GLY A 113 -13.78 15.84 -6.63
C GLY A 113 -12.69 16.34 -5.67
N THR A 114 -12.51 15.66 -4.54
CA THR A 114 -11.56 16.06 -3.49
C THR A 114 -10.09 16.03 -3.99
N LYS A 115 -9.25 16.92 -3.46
CA LYS A 115 -7.78 16.93 -3.69
C LYS A 115 -6.98 16.13 -2.65
N LYS A 116 -7.65 15.46 -1.70
CA LYS A 116 -6.96 14.65 -0.67
C LYS A 116 -6.13 13.55 -1.34
N VAL A 117 -4.95 13.30 -0.78
CA VAL A 117 -4.12 12.14 -1.13
C VAL A 117 -4.57 10.97 -0.27
N PHE A 118 -4.79 9.83 -0.91
CA PHE A 118 -5.04 8.58 -0.22
C PHE A 118 -3.94 7.58 -0.51
N TYR A 119 -3.78 6.66 0.43
CA TYR A 119 -2.84 5.57 0.33
C TYR A 119 -3.60 4.25 0.36
N GLN A 120 -3.20 3.34 -0.51
CA GLN A 120 -3.58 1.94 -0.47
C GLN A 120 -2.39 1.15 0.06
N ALA A 121 -2.53 0.55 1.24
CA ALA A 121 -1.57 -0.41 1.74
C ALA A 121 -1.98 -1.80 1.29
N HIS A 122 -1.11 -2.50 0.57
CA HIS A 122 -1.18 -3.94 0.38
C HIS A 122 -0.35 -4.63 1.44
N VAL A 123 -0.99 -5.46 2.25
CA VAL A 123 -0.35 -6.23 3.31
C VAL A 123 -0.22 -7.67 2.83
N PHE A 124 1.02 -8.16 2.82
CA PHE A 124 1.37 -9.51 2.40
C PHE A 124 1.99 -10.24 3.58
N VAL A 125 1.37 -11.35 3.98
CA VAL A 125 1.90 -12.25 5.01
C VAL A 125 2.23 -13.57 4.34
N LEU A 126 3.47 -14.02 4.47
CA LEU A 126 3.89 -15.36 4.08
C LEU A 126 3.78 -16.29 5.29
N GLU A 127 2.84 -17.24 5.22
CA GLU A 127 2.77 -18.38 6.15
C GLU A 127 3.31 -19.64 5.49
N GLY A 128 4.28 -20.29 6.14
CA GLY A 128 4.97 -21.45 5.58
C GLY A 128 5.78 -21.11 4.32
N LYS A 129 5.87 -22.05 3.37
CA LYS A 129 6.62 -21.86 2.12
C LYS A 129 5.83 -21.12 1.03
N ASP A 130 4.50 -21.15 1.06
CA ASP A 130 3.68 -20.78 -0.11
C ASP A 130 2.38 -20.00 0.19
N THR A 131 1.95 -19.85 1.45
CA THR A 131 0.63 -19.22 1.72
C THR A 131 0.78 -17.71 1.85
N LEU A 132 0.34 -16.98 0.83
CA LEU A 132 0.28 -15.52 0.83
C LEU A 132 -1.12 -15.05 1.24
N VAL A 133 -1.26 -14.48 2.44
CA VAL A 133 -2.47 -13.74 2.80
C VAL A 133 -2.28 -12.29 2.34
N SER A 134 -3.16 -11.83 1.45
CA SER A 134 -3.16 -10.46 0.93
C SER A 134 -4.40 -9.71 1.40
N SER A 135 -4.18 -8.57 2.07
CA SER A 135 -5.24 -7.62 2.43
C SER A 135 -4.87 -6.25 1.91
N TYR A 136 -5.87 -5.37 1.77
CA TYR A 136 -5.59 -3.97 1.49
C TYR A 136 -6.39 -3.03 2.38
N MET A 137 -5.75 -1.93 2.78
CA MET A 137 -6.31 -0.89 3.63
C MET A 137 -6.20 0.46 2.93
N PHE A 138 -7.21 1.31 3.08
CA PHE A 138 -7.15 2.71 2.65
C PHE A 138 -7.00 3.62 3.86
N PHE A 139 -6.18 4.66 3.73
CA PHE A 139 -6.03 5.70 4.74
C PHE A 139 -5.67 7.03 4.08
N ASP A 140 -5.98 8.13 4.75
CA ASP A 140 -5.63 9.47 4.27
C ASP A 140 -4.23 9.91 4.70
N ASP A 141 -3.84 11.11 4.28
CA ASP A 141 -2.57 11.76 4.59
C ASP A 141 -2.38 12.11 6.08
N ALA A 142 -3.44 12.00 6.88
CA ALA A 142 -3.41 12.10 8.33
C ALA A 142 -3.52 10.71 9.01
N ASP A 143 -3.22 9.64 8.27
CA ASP A 143 -3.23 8.24 8.73
C ASP A 143 -4.61 7.78 9.26
N ASN A 144 -5.69 8.45 8.86
CA ASN A 144 -7.04 8.02 9.20
C ASN A 144 -7.45 6.89 8.27
N PHE A 145 -7.55 5.69 8.82
CA PHE A 145 -8.03 4.52 8.09
C PHE A 145 -9.47 4.71 7.65
N ILE A 146 -9.69 4.58 6.34
CA ILE A 146 -11.03 4.61 5.77
C ILE A 146 -11.59 3.21 5.92
N ASP A 147 -12.48 3.09 6.91
CA ASP A 147 -12.94 1.80 7.38
C ASP A 147 -13.64 0.99 6.28
N PHE A 148 -13.11 -0.21 6.07
CA PHE A 148 -13.61 -1.23 5.18
C PHE A 148 -14.62 -2.17 5.83
N THR A 149 -14.84 -2.03 7.14
CA THR A 149 -15.47 -3.04 7.96
C THR A 149 -16.85 -2.57 8.41
N PRO A 150 -17.89 -3.41 8.33
CA PRO A 150 -18.95 -3.33 9.32
C PRO A 150 -18.29 -3.44 10.70
N LYS A 151 -18.57 -2.53 11.65
CA LYS A 151 -18.51 -2.95 13.04
C LYS A 151 -19.55 -4.05 13.16
N LEU A 152 -19.13 -5.31 13.14
CA LEU A 152 -19.97 -6.37 13.69
C LEU A 152 -20.13 -5.99 15.14
N ASN A 153 -21.36 -5.72 15.57
CA ASN A 153 -21.63 -5.75 17.00
C ASN A 153 -21.19 -7.15 17.48
N PRO A 154 -20.43 -7.24 18.58
CA PRO A 154 -20.18 -8.53 19.22
C PRO A 154 -21.51 -9.21 19.61
#